data_AF-A0AAV4PHE1-F1
#
_entry.id   AF-A0AAV4PHE1-F1
#
_cell.length_a   1.000
_cell.length_b   1.000
_cell.length_c   1.000
_cell.angle_alpha   90.00
_cell.angle_beta   90.00
_cell.angle_gamma   90.00
#
_symmetry.space_group_name_H-M   'P 1'
#
loop_
_entity.id
_entity.type
_entity.pdbx_description
1 polymer ?
#
loop_
_entity_poly.entity_id
_entity_poly.type
_entity_poly.pdbx_seq_one_letter_code
_entity_poly.pdbx_strand_id
1 'polypeptide(L)'
;MRLHAAVYISVPTLTPKSPVIDHETCVQIMERGGGIITLPHNLRVPFARYVAQREIDHLKRYSIEKVYRQQKIFGCHPREQYEFAFDIVTPTPKFFFYLMQRLFLQCVK
;
A
#
# COMPACT_ATOMS: atom_id res chain seq x y z
N MET A 1 16.94 -0.81 11.25
CA MET A 1 16.07 0.21 10.61
C MET A 1 16.19 1.61 11.25
N ARG A 2 16.34 1.77 12.58
CA ARG A 2 16.62 3.07 13.23
C ARG A 2 17.90 3.78 12.73
N LEU A 3 18.89 3.02 12.25
CA LEU A 3 20.17 3.52 11.76
C LEU A 3 20.09 4.29 10.43
N HIS A 4 18.96 4.24 9.71
CA HIS A 4 18.80 4.89 8.42
C HIS A 4 17.89 6.13 8.44
N ALA A 5 17.57 6.65 9.63
CA ALA A 5 16.68 7.80 9.83
C ALA A 5 15.29 7.66 9.18
N ALA A 6 14.85 6.42 8.93
CA ALA A 6 13.50 6.16 8.44
C ALA A 6 12.52 6.17 9.62
N VAL A 7 11.40 6.87 9.46
CA VAL A 7 10.34 6.95 10.48
C VAL A 7 9.26 5.90 10.24
N TYR A 8 8.73 5.32 11.31
CA TYR A 8 7.56 4.45 11.19
C TYR A 8 6.33 5.31 10.89
N ILE A 9 5.66 5.06 9.78
CA ILE A 9 4.40 5.74 9.41
C ILE A 9 3.41 4.69 8.92
N SER A 10 2.33 4.54 9.70
CA SER A 10 1.13 3.82 9.25
C SER A 10 0.23 4.80 8.49
N VAL A 11 -0.16 4.41 7.29
CA VAL A 11 -1.06 5.21 6.43
C VAL A 11 -2.45 4.57 6.42
N PRO A 12 -3.53 5.35 6.29
CA PRO A 12 -4.86 4.77 6.11
C PRO A 12 -4.88 3.89 4.87
N THR A 13 -5.01 2.58 5.06
CA THR A 13 -4.90 1.57 4.00
C THR A 13 -6.24 1.16 3.39
N LEU A 14 -7.33 1.36 4.13
CA LEU A 14 -8.69 1.14 3.62
C LEU A 14 -9.00 2.17 2.55
N THR A 15 -9.62 1.70 1.46
CA THR A 15 -9.99 2.57 0.33
C THR A 15 -11.41 2.26 -0.11
N PRO A 16 -12.22 3.28 -0.47
CA PRO A 16 -13.49 3.02 -1.15
C PRO A 16 -13.26 2.22 -2.43
N LYS A 17 -14.26 1.42 -2.83
CA LYS A 17 -14.20 0.71 -4.11
C LYS A 17 -13.96 1.70 -5.25
N SER A 18 -12.89 1.47 -6.01
CA SER A 18 -12.49 2.28 -7.16
C SER A 18 -12.16 1.35 -8.33
N PRO A 19 -12.59 1.68 -9.56
CA PRO A 19 -12.27 0.88 -10.75
C PRO A 19 -10.76 0.82 -11.02
N VAL A 20 -9.98 1.77 -10.49
CA VAL A 20 -8.52 1.82 -10.62
C VAL A 20 -7.84 0.76 -9.73
N ILE A 21 -8.48 0.39 -8.62
CA ILE A 21 -7.99 -0.57 -7.63
C ILE A 21 -8.90 -1.81 -7.66
N ASP A 22 -9.35 -2.20 -8.86
CA ASP A 22 -10.17 -3.38 -9.07
C ASP A 22 -9.30 -4.49 -9.67
N HIS A 23 -8.63 -5.22 -8.77
CA HIS A 23 -7.91 -6.44 -9.13
C HIS A 23 -8.76 -7.64 -8.70
N GLU A 24 -8.76 -8.71 -9.50
CA GLU A 24 -9.47 -9.97 -9.19
C GLU A 24 -9.11 -10.58 -7.82
N THR A 25 -7.98 -10.14 -7.25
CA THR A 25 -7.46 -10.63 -5.97
C THR A 25 -7.65 -9.65 -4.81
N CYS A 26 -8.32 -8.53 -5.02
CA CYS A 26 -8.68 -7.58 -3.97
C CYS A 26 -9.81 -8.14 -3.09
N VAL A 27 -9.73 -7.87 -1.79
CA VAL A 27 -10.79 -8.25 -0.85
C VAL A 27 -11.66 -7.04 -0.59
N GLN A 28 -12.97 -7.19 -0.77
CA GLN A 28 -13.96 -6.15 -0.55
C GLN A 28 -14.84 -6.51 0.64
N ILE A 29 -15.06 -5.54 1.53
CA ILE A 29 -15.96 -5.65 2.68
C ILE A 29 -17.10 -4.66 2.51
N MET A 30 -18.29 -5.04 2.97
CA MET A 30 -19.47 -4.19 2.96
C MET A 30 -19.65 -3.55 4.33
N GLU A 31 -19.69 -2.23 4.36
CA GLU A 31 -20.04 -1.47 5.56
C GLU A 31 -21.54 -1.60 5.85
N ARG A 32 -21.94 -1.29 7.09
CA ARG A 32 -23.34 -1.34 7.52
C ARG A 32 -24.28 -0.49 6.65
N GLY A 33 -23.78 0.59 6.06
CA GLY A 33 -24.53 1.46 5.16
C GLY A 33 -24.64 0.98 3.71
N GLY A 34 -24.11 -0.21 3.38
CA GLY A 34 -24.08 -0.76 2.02
C GLY A 34 -22.91 -0.25 1.17
N GLY A 35 -22.05 0.62 1.72
CA GLY A 35 -20.82 1.05 1.07
C GLY A 35 -19.81 -0.10 0.96
N ILE A 36 -19.05 -0.14 -0.14
CA ILE A 36 -18.00 -1.15 -0.34
C ILE A 36 -16.63 -0.52 -0.11
N ILE A 37 -15.88 -1.13 0.81
CA ILE A 37 -14.49 -0.79 1.10
C ILE A 37 -13.60 -1.93 0.62
N THR A 38 -12.51 -1.57 -0.04
CA THR A 38 -11.43 -2.49 -0.42
C THR A 38 -10.37 -2.52 0.68
N LEU A 39 -10.06 -3.72 1.17
CA LEU A 39 -8.95 -3.97 2.08
C LEU A 39 -7.60 -3.79 1.34
N PRO A 40 -6.51 -3.45 2.06
CA PRO A 40 -5.21 -3.27 1.43
C PRO A 40 -4.73 -4.53 0.72
N HIS A 41 -4.50 -4.41 -0.60
CA HIS A 41 -3.82 -5.44 -1.38
C HIS A 41 -2.29 -5.29 -1.37
N ASN A 42 -1.80 -4.06 -1.12
CA ASN A 42 -0.39 -3.72 -0.96
C ASN A 42 -0.25 -2.42 -0.15
N LEU A 43 0.95 -2.12 0.35
CA LEU A 43 1.24 -0.90 1.12
C LEU A 43 1.65 0.31 0.27
N ARG A 44 1.68 0.14 -1.05
CA ARG A 44 2.23 1.10 -2.01
C ARG A 44 1.22 2.14 -2.44
N VAL A 45 0.07 1.69 -2.93
CA VAL A 45 -0.99 2.57 -3.42
C VAL A 45 -1.53 3.48 -2.30
N PRO A 46 -1.79 2.98 -1.07
CA PRO A 46 -2.19 3.85 0.04
C PRO A 46 -1.13 4.90 0.39
N PHE A 47 0.15 4.52 0.34
CA PHE A 47 1.24 5.44 0.64
C PHE A 47 1.41 6.51 -0.44
N ALA A 48 1.38 6.14 -1.72
CA ALA A 48 1.43 7.09 -2.82
C ALA A 48 0.26 8.10 -2.73
N ARG A 49 -0.94 7.62 -2.43
CA ARG A 49 -2.11 8.48 -2.19
C ARG A 49 -1.86 9.42 -1.01
N TYR A 50 -1.35 8.92 0.11
CA TYR A 50 -1.04 9.72 1.30
C TYR A 50 -0.04 10.84 0.99
N VAL A 51 1.04 10.52 0.27
CA VAL A 51 2.07 11.50 -0.16
C VAL A 51 1.45 12.57 -1.07
N ALA A 52 0.67 12.16 -2.07
CA ALA A 52 0.04 13.09 -3.02
C ALA A 52 -0.99 14.00 -2.33
N GLN A 53 -1.83 13.46 -1.44
CA GLN A 53 -2.86 14.23 -0.73
C GLN A 53 -2.30 15.21 0.30
N ARG A 54 -1.08 14.96 0.78
CA ARG A 54 -0.41 15.78 1.80
C ARG A 54 0.69 16.66 1.24
N GLU A 55 0.93 16.60 -0.08
CA GLU A 55 1.98 17.34 -0.78
C GLU A 55 3.35 17.17 -0.10
N ILE A 56 3.70 15.92 0.22
CA ILE A 56 4.94 15.60 0.93
C ILE A 56 6.09 15.52 -0.08
N ASP A 57 7.05 16.45 0.04
CA ASP A 57 8.22 16.49 -0.85
C ASP A 57 9.36 15.57 -0.41
N HIS A 58 9.61 15.49 0.90
CA HIS A 58 10.72 14.73 1.47
C HIS A 58 10.26 13.83 2.60
N LEU A 59 10.43 12.52 2.43
CA LEU A 59 10.09 11.56 3.47
C LEU A 59 10.87 10.27 3.30
N LYS A 60 11.34 9.71 4.41
CA LYS A 60 11.89 8.36 4.46
C LYS A 60 11.13 7.58 5.51
N ARG A 61 10.37 6.58 5.09
CA ARG A 61 9.48 5.85 5.99
C ARG A 61 9.64 4.34 5.89
N TYR A 62 9.18 3.65 6.92
CA TYR A 62 8.93 2.22 6.87
C TYR A 62 7.58 1.88 7.50
N SER A 63 6.97 0.78 7.07
CA SER A 63 5.75 0.23 7.67
C SER A 63 5.75 -1.28 7.61
N ILE A 64 5.15 -1.90 8.63
CA ILE A 64 4.83 -3.33 8.65
C ILE A 64 3.34 -3.42 8.89
N GLU A 65 2.60 -3.88 7.90
CA GLU A 65 1.14 -3.95 7.95
C GLU A 65 0.62 -5.20 7.27
N LYS A 66 -0.61 -5.57 7.60
CA LYS A 66 -1.31 -6.70 6.99
C LYS A 66 -1.89 -6.29 5.64
N VAL A 67 -1.77 -7.18 4.67
CA VAL A 67 -2.44 -7.09 3.38
C VAL A 67 -3.30 -8.32 3.17
N TYR A 68 -4.36 -8.15 2.39
CA TYR A 68 -5.40 -9.15 2.20
C TYR A 68 -5.54 -9.48 0.72
N ARG A 69 -5.58 -10.78 0.43
CA ARG A 69 -5.70 -11.28 -0.94
C ARG A 69 -6.80 -12.33 -1.03
N GLN A 70 -7.73 -12.12 -1.97
CA GLN A 70 -8.75 -13.09 -2.32
C GLN A 70 -8.06 -14.35 -2.84
N GLN A 71 -8.52 -15.52 -2.37
CA GLN A 71 -8.07 -16.78 -2.95
C GLN A 71 -8.84 -17.06 -4.24
N LYS A 72 -8.18 -17.72 -5.20
CA LYS A 72 -8.83 -18.16 -6.44
C LYS A 72 -9.94 -19.20 -6.21
N ILE A 73 -9.89 -19.88 -5.07
CA ILE A 73 -10.87 -20.90 -4.67
C ILE A 73 -12.00 -20.21 -3.92
N PHE A 74 -13.22 -20.38 -4.42
CA PHE A 74 -14.43 -19.82 -3.81
C PHE A 74 -14.72 -20.45 -2.44
N GLY A 75 -15.30 -19.66 -1.53
CA GLY A 75 -15.69 -20.11 -0.19
C GLY A 75 -14.56 -20.15 0.84
N CYS A 76 -13.31 -19.90 0.44
CA CYS A 76 -12.19 -19.79 1.38
C CYS A 76 -12.07 -18.38 1.98
N HIS A 77 -11.63 -18.30 3.24
CA HIS A 77 -11.25 -17.02 3.83
C HIS A 77 -10.10 -16.37 3.03
N PRO A 78 -10.08 -15.04 2.92
CA PRO A 78 -8.96 -14.34 2.29
C PRO A 78 -7.64 -14.66 3.00
N ARG A 79 -6.54 -14.65 2.24
CA ARG A 79 -5.20 -14.76 2.82
C ARG A 79 -4.81 -13.45 3.46
N GLU A 80 -4.34 -13.53 4.70
CA GLU A 80 -3.72 -12.44 5.42
C GLU A 80 -2.20 -12.63 5.39
N GLN A 81 -1.47 -11.60 4.98
CA GLN A 81 -0.01 -11.62 4.90
C GLN A 81 0.54 -10.33 5.48
N TYR A 82 1.67 -10.41 6.18
CA TYR A 82 2.41 -9.20 6.56
C TYR A 82 3.30 -8.75 5.40
N GLU A 83 3.22 -7.47 5.09
CA GLU A 83 4.15 -6.79 4.19
C GLU A 83 4.99 -5.80 4.97
N PHE A 84 6.29 -5.80 4.65
CA PHE A 84 7.21 -4.75 5.05
C PHE A 84 7.41 -3.82 3.85
N ALA A 85 7.24 -2.51 4.07
CA ALA A 85 7.52 -1.49 3.08
C ALA A 85 8.52 -0.48 3.63
N PHE A 86 9.40 0.00 2.76
CA PHE A 86 10.34 1.06 3.02
C PHE A 86 10.35 1.98 1.81
N ASP A 87 10.04 3.26 2.03
CA ASP A 87 9.86 4.23 0.95
C ASP A 87 10.70 5.48 1.19
N ILE A 88 11.15 6.07 0.08
CA ILE A 88 11.88 7.33 0.03
C ILE A 88 11.15 8.24 -0.96
N VAL A 89 10.76 9.42 -0.50
CA VAL A 89 10.12 10.49 -1.26
C VAL A 89 11.11 11.65 -1.34
N THR A 90 11.34 12.13 -2.57
CA THR A 90 12.20 13.29 -2.86
C THR A 90 11.61 14.09 -4.03
N PRO A 91 11.70 15.44 -4.02
CA PRO A 91 11.22 16.30 -5.09
C PRO A 91 12.23 16.22 -6.24
N THR A 92 12.05 15.25 -7.13
CA THR A 92 12.93 15.07 -8.28
C THR A 92 12.11 15.37 -9.54
N PRO A 93 12.50 16.33 -10.39
CA PRO A 93 11.65 16.88 -11.46
C PRO A 93 11.34 15.91 -12.62
N LYS A 94 11.75 14.64 -12.56
CA LYS A 94 11.56 13.65 -13.65
C LYS A 94 10.96 12.31 -13.23
N PHE A 95 10.47 12.15 -12.00
CA PHE A 95 10.24 10.81 -11.45
C PHE A 95 8.93 10.61 -10.69
N PHE A 96 7.89 11.39 -10.98
CA PHE A 96 6.56 11.19 -10.36
C PHE A 96 5.95 9.81 -10.68
N PHE A 97 6.45 9.08 -11.69
CA PHE A 97 5.92 7.77 -12.12
C PHE A 97 6.86 6.55 -11.97
N TYR A 98 8.19 6.72 -11.87
CA TYR A 98 9.12 5.60 -12.14
C TYR A 98 9.76 4.93 -10.90
N LEU A 99 9.59 5.47 -9.69
CA LEU A 99 10.28 4.94 -8.50
C LEU A 99 9.55 3.78 -7.79
N MET A 100 8.28 3.50 -8.12
CA MET A 100 7.55 2.36 -7.55
C MET A 100 8.08 0.98 -8.01
N GLN A 101 8.91 0.92 -9.06
CA GLN A 101 9.35 -0.36 -9.64
C GLN A 101 10.74 -0.83 -9.15
N ARG A 102 11.62 0.06 -8.64
CA ARG A 102 13.06 -0.27 -8.45
C ARG A 102 13.50 -0.74 -7.06
N LEU A 103 12.70 -0.56 -6.00
CA LEU A 103 13.05 -1.09 -4.66
C LEU A 103 12.69 -2.57 -4.46
N PHE A 104 12.19 -3.26 -5.50
CA PHE A 104 11.80 -4.67 -5.43
C PHE A 104 12.98 -5.66 -5.30
N LEU A 105 14.23 -5.26 -5.57
CA LEU A 105 15.31 -6.24 -5.75
C LEU A 105 16.27 -6.43 -4.57
N GLN A 106 16.13 -5.71 -3.45
CA GLN A 106 17.16 -5.74 -2.40
C GLN A 106 16.72 -6.24 -1.02
N CYS A 107 15.46 -6.66 -0.86
CA CYS A 107 14.99 -7.16 0.44
C CYS A 107 14.18 -8.47 0.36
N VAL A 108 14.30 -9.22 -0.74
CA VAL A 108 13.83 -10.62 -0.87
C VAL A 108 14.91 -11.49 -1.55
N LYS A 109 16.14 -11.38 -1.07
CA LYS A 109 17.13 -12.45 -1.13
C LYS A 109 17.72 -12.64 0.25
#